data_AF-L1J5F5-F1
#
_entry.id   AF-L1J5F5-F1
#
_cell.length_a   1.000
_cell.length_b   1.000
_cell.length_c   1.000
_cell.angle_alpha   90.00
_cell.angle_beta   90.00
_cell.angle_gamma   90.00
#
_symmetry.space_group_name_H-M   'P 1'
#
loop_
_entity.id
_entity.type
_entity.pdbx_description
1 polymer ?
#
loop_
_entity_poly.entity_id
_entity_poly.type
_entity_poly.pdbx_seq_one_letter_code
_entity_poly.pdbx_strand_id
1 'polypeptide(L)'
;MRDEERFLHVTNTILEDCFGKEERDGEVAHDVIAAMQKHFDQPPTSAMQTVLSRNLADAQVRQILFWPTDEEISLYPSLLAVSNENAQKDKSVTKTLTSAMPMLYLRHCREWKLARIFIMSGGYSALSKLLIDKNLYLRSQAMETLSLLTDQNDNIDWLNTKNIDSEIHKRLFQMNKGEMIPNLLANMRNSYPGGSYTALRILAFFLSWVRALYTKDKVLHVSKKVLEAFDQWKKLEDISEEERKLATTLLEDFGRWPTAEDQIASDSAKKLEKNALMYGAKWQDRNNNSAGNDSPLSKKPVEETRSQSMHAPCDSQASKSNQHRRRNEDDVKAAIEYRTEGNALLKDGDLEGAVAKYTLAIDLNPDDPVLYSNRALARLMLSPQGGSKVLEQACDDCSKALELDEKLPKEDPAVIKLSEEIKALLRQKQQISK
;
A
#
# COMPACT_ATOMS: atom_id res chain seq x y z
N MET A 1 -27.72 -27.07 33.44
CA MET A 1 -28.58 -26.63 32.33
C MET A 1 -28.51 -27.67 31.24
N ARG A 2 -29.66 -28.17 30.80
CA ARG A 2 -29.77 -29.02 29.61
C ARG A 2 -29.48 -28.17 28.36
N ASP A 3 -29.04 -28.78 27.26
CA ASP A 3 -28.70 -28.04 26.03
C ASP A 3 -29.87 -27.20 25.49
N GLU A 4 -31.10 -27.69 25.65
CA GLU A 4 -32.34 -26.96 25.29
C GLU A 4 -32.51 -25.67 26.10
N GLU A 5 -32.20 -25.69 27.40
CA GLU A 5 -32.29 -24.51 28.27
C GLU A 5 -31.23 -23.47 27.89
N ARG A 6 -30.03 -23.92 27.52
CA ARG A 6 -28.97 -23.03 27.01
C ARG A 6 -29.35 -22.41 25.68
N PHE A 7 -29.90 -23.21 24.77
CA PHE A 7 -30.34 -22.73 23.47
C PHE A 7 -31.45 -21.67 23.61
N LEU A 8 -32.42 -21.90 24.49
CA LEU A 8 -33.47 -20.92 24.78
C LEU A 8 -32.90 -19.63 25.37
N HIS A 9 -31.89 -19.73 26.25
CA HIS A 9 -31.21 -18.55 26.78
C HIS A 9 -30.49 -17.75 25.67
N VAL A 10 -29.75 -18.43 24.79
CA VAL A 10 -29.03 -17.78 23.68
C VAL A 10 -29.99 -17.09 22.71
N THR A 11 -31.06 -17.78 22.30
CA THR A 11 -32.06 -17.22 21.37
C THR A 11 -32.77 -16.01 21.97
N ASN A 12 -33.24 -16.11 23.23
CA ASN A 12 -33.85 -14.97 23.91
C ASN A 12 -32.89 -13.79 23.99
N THR A 13 -31.62 -14.02 24.31
CA THR A 13 -30.65 -12.92 24.42
C THR A 13 -30.38 -12.26 23.06
N ILE A 14 -30.30 -13.03 21.97
CA ILE A 14 -30.21 -12.48 20.61
C ILE A 14 -31.45 -11.64 20.28
N LEU A 15 -32.65 -12.09 20.70
CA LEU A 15 -33.86 -11.30 20.54
C LEU A 15 -33.76 -9.97 21.26
N GLU A 16 -33.25 -9.92 22.49
CA GLU A 16 -33.11 -8.65 23.22
C GLU A 16 -32.04 -7.73 22.63
N ASP A 17 -30.91 -8.29 22.20
CA ASP A 17 -29.75 -7.53 21.71
C ASP A 17 -29.93 -7.01 20.27
N CYS A 18 -30.66 -7.75 19.44
CA CYS A 18 -30.81 -7.46 18.01
C CYS A 18 -32.19 -6.90 17.65
N PHE A 19 -33.23 -7.22 18.43
CA PHE A 19 -34.60 -6.79 18.16
C PHE A 19 -35.11 -5.97 19.35
N GLY A 20 -35.57 -4.74 19.08
CA GLY A 20 -36.14 -3.88 20.12
C GLY A 20 -37.39 -4.54 20.76
N LYS A 21 -37.82 -4.04 21.92
CA LYS A 21 -38.95 -4.63 22.67
C LYS A 21 -40.22 -4.85 21.83
N GLU A 22 -40.43 -4.04 20.80
CA GLU A 22 -41.60 -4.03 19.92
C GLU A 22 -41.49 -4.99 18.72
N GLU A 23 -40.27 -5.39 18.33
CA GLU A 23 -40.01 -6.22 17.14
C GLU A 23 -39.67 -7.68 17.46
N ARG A 24 -39.56 -8.03 18.74
CA ARG A 24 -39.21 -9.40 19.19
C ARG A 24 -40.23 -10.46 18.78
N ASP A 25 -41.48 -10.07 18.57
CA ASP A 25 -42.55 -10.94 18.08
C ASP A 25 -42.79 -10.79 16.56
N GLY A 26 -41.92 -10.07 15.85
CA GLY A 26 -42.02 -9.85 14.41
C GLY A 26 -41.65 -11.07 13.58
N GLU A 27 -42.06 -11.09 12.30
CA GLU A 27 -41.80 -12.18 11.35
C GLU A 27 -40.30 -12.46 11.19
N VAL A 28 -39.47 -11.40 11.11
CA VAL A 28 -38.02 -11.52 10.96
C VAL A 28 -37.38 -12.20 12.18
N ALA A 29 -37.83 -11.86 13.39
CA ALA A 29 -37.34 -12.47 14.63
C ALA A 29 -37.66 -13.97 14.67
N HIS A 30 -38.88 -14.35 14.26
CA HIS A 30 -39.29 -15.75 14.15
C HIS A 30 -38.45 -16.53 13.13
N ASP A 31 -38.18 -15.95 11.97
CA ASP A 31 -37.36 -16.58 10.92
C ASP A 31 -35.92 -16.82 11.39
N VAL A 32 -35.33 -15.86 12.12
CA VAL A 32 -33.98 -16.01 12.70
C VAL A 32 -33.95 -17.14 13.71
N ILE A 33 -34.93 -17.22 14.62
CA ILE A 33 -35.02 -18.32 15.60
C ILE A 33 -35.21 -19.66 14.89
N ALA A 34 -36.10 -19.73 13.89
CA ALA A 34 -36.34 -20.96 13.13
C ALA A 34 -35.07 -21.45 12.41
N ALA A 35 -34.30 -20.53 11.83
CA ALA A 35 -33.02 -20.86 11.21
C ALA A 35 -32.00 -21.39 12.25
N MET A 36 -31.94 -20.76 13.43
CA MET A 36 -31.08 -21.22 14.53
C MET A 36 -31.50 -22.60 15.05
N GLN A 37 -32.81 -22.82 15.23
CA GLN A 37 -33.36 -24.10 15.69
C GLN A 37 -33.00 -25.22 14.72
N LYS A 38 -33.08 -24.97 13.41
CA LYS A 38 -32.64 -25.93 12.39
C LYS A 38 -31.16 -26.30 12.54
N HIS A 39 -30.28 -25.34 12.78
CA HIS A 39 -28.85 -25.59 13.02
C HIS A 39 -28.58 -26.26 14.38
N PHE A 40 -29.45 -26.04 15.36
CA PHE A 40 -29.37 -26.69 16.66
C PHE A 40 -29.76 -28.17 16.56
N ASP A 41 -30.89 -28.47 15.92
CA ASP A 41 -31.39 -29.84 15.76
C ASP A 41 -30.49 -30.65 14.82
N GLN A 42 -30.02 -30.03 13.74
CA GLN A 42 -29.17 -30.66 12.72
C GLN A 42 -27.87 -29.86 12.51
N PRO A 43 -26.91 -29.98 13.44
CA PRO A 43 -25.65 -29.25 13.36
C PRO A 43 -24.86 -29.63 12.09
N PRO A 44 -24.08 -28.70 11.52
CA PRO A 44 -23.27 -28.94 10.33
C PRO A 44 -21.99 -29.75 10.65
N THR A 45 -22.13 -30.86 11.37
CA THR A 45 -21.02 -31.61 11.96
C THR A 45 -20.00 -32.07 10.93
N SER A 46 -20.42 -32.79 9.90
CA SER A 46 -19.50 -33.27 8.86
C SER A 46 -18.77 -32.12 8.14
N ALA A 47 -19.46 -31.00 7.93
CA ALA A 47 -18.88 -29.83 7.28
C ALA A 47 -17.80 -29.17 8.15
N MET A 48 -18.08 -28.98 9.44
CA MET A 48 -17.12 -28.42 10.40
C MET A 48 -15.95 -29.36 10.68
N GLN A 49 -16.16 -30.67 10.68
CA GLN A 49 -15.09 -31.67 10.78
C GLN A 49 -14.11 -31.53 9.60
N THR A 50 -14.61 -31.34 8.38
CA THR A 50 -13.77 -31.10 7.19
C THR A 50 -12.97 -29.81 7.33
N VAL A 51 -13.63 -28.70 7.67
CA VAL A 51 -12.97 -27.38 7.74
C VAL A 51 -11.93 -27.33 8.88
N LEU A 52 -12.26 -27.86 10.05
CA LEU A 52 -11.36 -27.85 11.20
C LEU A 52 -10.35 -29.00 11.19
N SER A 53 -10.52 -30.00 10.30
CA SER A 53 -9.74 -31.24 10.30
C SER A 53 -9.72 -31.90 11.69
N ARG A 54 -10.89 -31.96 12.34
CA ARG A 54 -11.09 -32.50 13.70
C ARG A 54 -12.27 -33.46 13.70
N ASN A 55 -12.20 -34.48 14.54
CA ASN A 55 -13.36 -35.32 14.84
C ASN A 55 -14.22 -34.60 15.88
N LEU A 56 -15.47 -34.31 15.52
CA LEU A 56 -16.42 -33.55 16.35
C LEU A 56 -17.74 -34.30 16.47
N ALA A 57 -18.29 -34.37 17.67
CA ALA A 57 -19.68 -34.79 17.91
C ALA A 57 -20.64 -33.60 17.79
N ASP A 58 -21.92 -33.88 17.55
CA ASP A 58 -22.99 -32.88 17.43
C ASP A 58 -23.05 -31.93 18.64
N ALA A 59 -22.84 -32.46 19.85
CA ALA A 59 -22.79 -31.66 21.08
C ALA A 59 -21.65 -30.63 21.06
N GLN A 60 -20.47 -31.00 20.54
CA GLN A 60 -19.33 -30.09 20.42
C GLN A 60 -19.58 -29.02 19.35
N VAL A 61 -20.26 -29.38 18.27
CA VAL A 61 -20.63 -28.41 17.22
C VAL A 61 -21.66 -27.40 17.74
N ARG A 62 -22.66 -27.86 18.49
CA ARG A 62 -23.61 -26.97 19.17
C ARG A 62 -22.90 -26.03 20.14
N GLN A 63 -21.94 -26.53 20.91
CA GLN A 63 -21.13 -25.69 21.80
C GLN A 63 -20.36 -24.61 21.01
N ILE A 64 -19.67 -24.98 19.93
CA ILE A 64 -18.94 -24.01 19.09
C ILE A 64 -19.89 -22.94 18.52
N LEU A 65 -21.06 -23.33 18.04
CA LEU A 65 -21.99 -22.41 17.37
C LEU A 65 -22.74 -21.50 18.35
N PHE A 66 -23.26 -22.04 19.45
CA PHE A 66 -24.23 -21.32 20.28
C PHE A 66 -23.68 -20.77 21.59
N TRP A 67 -22.68 -21.43 22.20
CA TRP A 67 -22.09 -21.00 23.47
C TRP A 67 -20.59 -21.32 23.54
N PRO A 68 -19.77 -20.74 22.63
CA PRO A 68 -18.36 -21.05 22.58
C PRO A 68 -17.66 -20.62 23.87
N THR A 69 -16.76 -21.46 24.38
CA THR A 69 -15.79 -21.03 25.38
C THR A 69 -14.65 -20.27 24.70
N ASP A 70 -13.70 -19.82 25.53
CA ASP A 70 -12.46 -19.18 25.09
C ASP A 70 -11.70 -20.04 24.05
N GLU A 71 -11.75 -21.37 24.18
CA GLU A 71 -11.12 -22.29 23.21
C GLU A 71 -11.91 -22.38 21.91
N GLU A 72 -13.24 -22.49 21.95
CA GLU A 72 -14.04 -22.62 20.73
C GLU A 72 -14.10 -21.33 19.91
N ILE A 73 -14.19 -20.16 20.56
CA ILE A 73 -14.20 -18.88 19.83
C ILE A 73 -12.88 -18.64 19.10
N SER A 74 -11.77 -19.18 19.61
CA SER A 74 -10.46 -19.12 18.95
C SER A 74 -10.43 -19.85 17.59
N LEU A 75 -11.40 -20.74 17.34
CA LEU A 75 -11.53 -21.50 16.09
C LEU A 75 -12.29 -20.72 14.99
N TYR A 76 -13.04 -19.68 15.35
CA TYR A 76 -13.87 -18.93 14.40
C TYR A 76 -13.10 -18.35 13.22
N PRO A 77 -11.88 -17.79 13.38
CA PRO A 77 -11.10 -17.32 12.23
C PRO A 77 -10.86 -18.42 11.18
N SER A 78 -10.73 -19.69 11.60
CA SER A 78 -10.61 -20.84 10.70
C SER A 78 -11.95 -21.26 10.10
N LEU A 79 -13.05 -21.18 10.87
CA LEU A 79 -14.41 -21.43 10.35
C LEU A 79 -14.83 -20.41 9.29
N LEU A 80 -14.31 -19.20 9.40
CA LEU A 80 -14.53 -18.09 8.46
C LEU A 80 -13.48 -18.03 7.35
N ALA A 81 -12.45 -18.87 7.37
CA ALA A 81 -11.35 -18.81 6.42
C ALA A 81 -11.79 -19.28 5.01
N VAL A 82 -12.37 -18.36 4.25
CA VAL A 82 -12.60 -18.53 2.82
C VAL A 82 -11.29 -18.23 2.09
N SER A 83 -10.68 -19.24 1.45
CA SER A 83 -9.64 -19.00 0.45
C SER A 83 -10.32 -18.71 -0.89
N ASN A 84 -10.06 -17.50 -1.41
CA ASN A 84 -10.62 -17.03 -2.67
C ASN A 84 -10.45 -18.06 -3.80
N GLU A 85 -11.52 -18.23 -4.56
CA GLU A 85 -11.69 -19.02 -5.79
C GLU A 85 -11.94 -20.54 -5.66
N ASN A 86 -11.29 -21.26 -4.75
CA ASN A 86 -11.52 -22.72 -4.61
C ASN A 86 -12.57 -23.08 -3.53
N ALA A 87 -12.73 -22.24 -2.50
CA ALA A 87 -13.64 -22.51 -1.38
C ALA A 87 -15.13 -22.36 -1.71
N GLN A 88 -15.52 -21.49 -2.66
CA GLN A 88 -16.92 -21.33 -3.08
C GLN A 88 -17.52 -22.58 -3.74
N LYS A 89 -16.69 -23.55 -4.15
CA LYS A 89 -17.16 -24.83 -4.71
C LYS A 89 -17.34 -25.92 -3.65
N ASP A 90 -16.77 -25.75 -2.47
CA ASP A 90 -16.90 -26.72 -1.39
C ASP A 90 -18.16 -26.46 -0.56
N LYS A 91 -19.11 -27.40 -0.67
CA LYS A 91 -20.36 -27.36 0.10
C LYS A 91 -20.13 -27.35 1.60
N SER A 92 -19.05 -28.00 2.08
CA SER A 92 -18.70 -28.04 3.50
C SER A 92 -18.23 -26.68 4.01
N VAL A 93 -17.42 -25.96 3.23
CA VAL A 93 -16.97 -24.61 3.60
C VAL A 93 -18.16 -23.66 3.64
N THR A 94 -19.00 -23.68 2.60
CA THR A 94 -20.20 -22.83 2.53
C THR A 94 -21.14 -23.11 3.70
N LYS A 95 -21.45 -24.39 3.98
CA LYS A 95 -22.35 -24.78 5.08
C LYS A 95 -21.78 -24.36 6.45
N THR A 96 -20.47 -24.49 6.64
CA THR A 96 -19.80 -24.06 7.88
C THR A 96 -19.91 -22.55 8.06
N LEU A 97 -19.57 -21.79 7.01
CA LEU A 97 -19.59 -20.34 7.02
C LEU A 97 -21.00 -19.79 7.27
N THR A 98 -22.01 -20.30 6.56
CA THR A 98 -23.42 -19.89 6.74
C THR A 98 -24.01 -20.30 8.09
N SER A 99 -23.35 -21.18 8.84
CA SER A 99 -23.77 -21.56 10.19
C SER A 99 -23.04 -20.74 11.26
N ALA A 100 -21.75 -20.48 11.08
CA ALA A 100 -20.91 -19.79 12.06
C ALA A 100 -20.99 -18.26 11.99
N MET A 101 -21.00 -17.67 10.78
CA MET A 101 -21.00 -16.21 10.61
C MET A 101 -22.21 -15.52 11.25
N PRO A 102 -23.45 -16.04 11.12
CA PRO A 102 -24.60 -15.43 11.79
C PRO A 102 -24.44 -15.42 13.31
N MET A 103 -23.92 -16.49 13.91
CA MET A 103 -23.74 -16.58 15.36
C MET A 103 -22.66 -15.62 15.87
N LEU A 104 -21.57 -15.45 15.12
CA LEU A 104 -20.53 -14.48 15.43
C LEU A 104 -21.10 -13.05 15.46
N TYR A 105 -21.84 -12.68 14.42
CA TYR A 105 -22.46 -11.37 14.25
C TYR A 105 -23.56 -11.10 15.29
N LEU A 106 -24.50 -12.04 15.45
CA LEU A 106 -25.68 -11.84 16.30
C LEU A 106 -25.35 -11.86 17.80
N ARG A 107 -24.32 -12.63 18.21
CA ARG A 107 -24.05 -12.85 19.63
C ARG A 107 -22.60 -12.69 20.03
N HIS A 108 -21.69 -13.49 19.48
CA HIS A 108 -20.37 -13.69 20.10
C HIS A 108 -19.52 -12.43 20.10
N CYS A 109 -19.61 -11.59 19.07
CA CYS A 109 -18.88 -10.31 19.03
C CYS A 109 -19.51 -9.21 19.90
N ARG A 110 -20.75 -9.38 20.39
CA ARG A 110 -21.38 -8.46 21.34
C ARG A 110 -20.86 -8.68 22.76
N GLU A 111 -20.38 -9.88 23.05
CA GLU A 111 -19.68 -10.18 24.30
C GLU A 111 -18.19 -9.84 24.16
N TRP A 112 -17.75 -8.76 24.83
CA TRP A 112 -16.37 -8.27 24.68
C TRP A 112 -15.30 -9.33 24.99
N LYS A 113 -15.55 -10.21 25.97
CA LYS A 113 -14.61 -11.30 26.30
C LYS A 113 -14.35 -12.21 25.09
N LEU A 114 -15.41 -12.64 24.42
CA LEU A 114 -15.32 -13.51 23.24
C LEU A 114 -14.76 -12.75 22.03
N ALA A 115 -15.24 -11.52 21.81
CA ALA A 115 -14.75 -10.62 20.75
C ALA A 115 -13.23 -10.42 20.84
N ARG A 116 -12.70 -10.18 22.05
CA ARG A 116 -11.27 -10.03 22.30
C ARG A 116 -10.49 -11.28 21.87
N ILE A 117 -10.93 -12.46 22.26
CA ILE A 117 -10.24 -13.72 21.92
C ILE A 117 -10.30 -13.97 20.41
N PHE A 118 -11.47 -13.77 19.80
CA PHE A 118 -11.64 -13.84 18.35
C PHE A 118 -10.64 -12.94 17.60
N ILE A 119 -10.50 -11.68 18.03
CA ILE A 119 -9.52 -10.74 17.46
C ILE A 119 -8.10 -11.27 17.62
N MET A 120 -7.72 -11.73 18.82
CA MET A 120 -6.39 -12.26 19.11
C MET A 120 -6.06 -13.49 18.26
N SER A 121 -7.06 -14.29 17.91
CA SER A 121 -6.94 -15.49 17.07
C SER A 121 -6.92 -15.19 15.56
N GLY A 122 -6.96 -13.93 15.13
CA GLY A 122 -6.89 -13.54 13.71
C GLY A 122 -8.24 -13.20 13.08
N GLY A 123 -9.25 -12.89 13.88
CA GLY A 123 -10.61 -12.58 13.42
C GLY A 123 -10.70 -11.48 12.36
N TYR A 124 -9.94 -10.39 12.49
CA TYR A 124 -9.94 -9.31 11.50
C TYR A 124 -9.49 -9.77 10.10
N SER A 125 -8.49 -10.64 10.03
CA SER A 125 -8.01 -11.18 8.74
C SER A 125 -9.07 -12.05 8.08
N ALA A 126 -9.80 -12.84 8.88
CA ALA A 126 -10.90 -13.65 8.38
C ALA A 126 -12.07 -12.78 7.86
N LEU A 127 -12.50 -11.78 8.65
CA LEU A 127 -13.57 -10.85 8.26
C LEU A 127 -13.21 -10.05 7.00
N SER A 128 -11.97 -9.59 6.90
CA SER A 128 -11.49 -8.80 5.75
C SER A 128 -11.71 -9.49 4.41
N LYS A 129 -11.58 -10.83 4.36
CA LYS A 129 -11.79 -11.60 3.12
C LYS A 129 -13.26 -11.69 2.73
N LEU A 130 -14.16 -11.71 3.72
CA LEU A 130 -15.61 -11.78 3.52
C LEU A 130 -16.22 -10.46 3.02
N LEU A 131 -15.50 -9.34 3.14
CA LEU A 131 -15.96 -8.02 2.68
C LEU A 131 -16.21 -7.94 1.17
N ILE A 132 -15.71 -8.90 0.38
CA ILE A 132 -15.95 -8.99 -1.07
C ILE A 132 -16.69 -10.27 -1.47
N ASP A 133 -17.26 -11.01 -0.51
CA ASP A 133 -17.93 -12.29 -0.80
C ASP A 133 -19.12 -12.09 -1.74
N LYS A 134 -19.36 -13.05 -2.65
CA LYS A 134 -20.47 -12.98 -3.61
C LYS A 134 -21.84 -13.06 -2.92
N ASN A 135 -21.91 -13.71 -1.77
CA ASN A 135 -23.11 -13.76 -0.95
C ASN A 135 -23.24 -12.46 -0.15
N LEU A 136 -24.16 -11.60 -0.59
CA LEU A 136 -24.40 -10.30 0.03
C LEU A 136 -24.79 -10.39 1.51
N TYR A 137 -25.45 -11.47 1.94
CA TYR A 137 -25.82 -11.69 3.33
C TYR A 137 -24.60 -11.97 4.22
N LEU A 138 -23.66 -12.80 3.74
CA LEU A 138 -22.41 -13.04 4.47
C LEU A 138 -21.53 -11.79 4.50
N ARG A 139 -21.49 -11.07 3.36
CA ARG A 139 -20.78 -9.80 3.26
C ARG A 139 -21.33 -8.77 4.25
N SER A 140 -22.65 -8.63 4.36
CA SER A 140 -23.27 -7.68 5.28
C SER A 140 -23.02 -8.04 6.73
N GLN A 141 -23.13 -9.32 7.10
CA GLN A 141 -22.80 -9.78 8.45
C GLN A 141 -21.34 -9.53 8.81
N ALA A 142 -20.41 -9.78 7.88
CA ALA A 142 -18.99 -9.52 8.10
C ALA A 142 -18.69 -8.02 8.30
N MET A 143 -19.33 -7.17 7.50
CA MET A 143 -19.19 -5.72 7.60
C MET A 143 -19.75 -5.19 8.93
N GLU A 144 -20.95 -5.61 9.32
CA GLU A 144 -21.56 -5.21 10.60
C GLU A 144 -20.77 -5.75 11.80
N THR A 145 -20.21 -6.95 11.69
CA THR A 145 -19.32 -7.49 12.73
C THR A 145 -18.07 -6.63 12.85
N LEU A 146 -17.47 -6.21 11.73
CA LEU A 146 -16.32 -5.31 11.75
C LEU A 146 -16.67 -3.93 12.32
N SER A 147 -17.85 -3.38 11.99
CA SER A 147 -18.37 -2.16 12.61
C SER A 147 -18.50 -2.32 14.13
N LEU A 148 -19.15 -3.38 14.61
CA LEU A 148 -19.31 -3.66 16.04
C LEU A 148 -17.97 -3.76 16.78
N LEU A 149 -16.97 -4.40 16.16
CA LEU A 149 -15.63 -4.53 16.73
C LEU A 149 -14.85 -3.21 16.72
N THR A 150 -15.23 -2.24 15.89
CA THR A 150 -14.55 -0.95 15.75
C THR A 150 -15.32 0.22 16.38
N ASP A 151 -16.57 0.01 16.77
CA ASP A 151 -17.37 1.00 17.48
C ASP A 151 -16.79 1.26 18.89
N GLN A 152 -16.83 2.52 19.30
CA GLN A 152 -16.50 2.89 20.67
C GLN A 152 -17.63 2.46 21.60
N ASN A 153 -17.28 1.82 22.70
CA ASN A 153 -18.24 1.38 23.73
C ASN A 153 -17.59 1.44 25.11
N ASP A 154 -18.36 1.16 26.16
CA ASP A 154 -17.88 1.20 27.55
C ASP A 154 -16.68 0.27 27.82
N ASN A 155 -16.48 -0.75 26.98
CA ASN A 155 -15.37 -1.70 27.11
C ASN A 155 -14.14 -1.31 26.28
N ILE A 156 -14.27 -0.43 25.29
CA ILE A 156 -13.21 -0.10 24.32
C ILE A 156 -13.19 1.40 24.01
N ASP A 157 -12.17 2.08 24.52
CA ASP A 157 -11.79 3.41 24.07
C ASP A 157 -10.57 3.34 23.15
N TRP A 158 -10.82 3.19 21.85
CA TRP A 158 -9.79 3.00 20.82
C TRP A 158 -8.73 4.11 20.77
N LEU A 159 -8.99 5.29 21.36
CA LEU A 159 -8.04 6.41 21.40
C LEU A 159 -7.25 6.47 22.71
N ASN A 160 -7.65 5.70 23.73
CA ASN A 160 -6.98 5.64 25.03
C ASN A 160 -6.24 4.31 25.20
N THR A 161 -4.94 4.36 24.90
CA THR A 161 -4.04 3.18 24.95
C THR A 161 -3.77 2.65 26.36
N LYS A 162 -4.25 3.29 27.43
CA LYS A 162 -4.03 2.82 28.81
C LYS A 162 -4.91 1.62 29.18
N ASN A 163 -6.10 1.52 28.58
CA ASN A 163 -7.14 0.56 28.98
C ASN A 163 -7.36 -0.57 27.96
N ILE A 164 -6.74 -0.49 26.78
CA ILE A 164 -6.84 -1.53 25.77
C ILE A 164 -5.56 -2.36 25.74
N ASP A 165 -5.73 -3.67 25.60
CA ASP A 165 -4.63 -4.59 25.34
C ASP A 165 -3.86 -4.15 24.09
N SER A 166 -2.58 -3.83 24.27
CA SER A 166 -1.67 -3.46 23.19
C SER A 166 -1.66 -4.46 22.03
N GLU A 167 -1.98 -5.73 22.29
CA GLU A 167 -2.07 -6.76 21.27
C GLU A 167 -3.27 -6.56 20.34
N ILE A 168 -4.43 -6.14 20.86
CA ILE A 168 -5.62 -5.83 20.04
C ILE A 168 -5.30 -4.72 19.03
N HIS A 169 -4.63 -3.67 19.52
CA HIS A 169 -4.12 -2.58 18.68
C HIS A 169 -3.18 -3.08 17.58
N LYS A 170 -2.23 -3.96 17.92
CA LYS A 170 -1.34 -4.57 16.92
C LYS A 170 -2.11 -5.38 15.88
N ARG A 171 -3.10 -6.17 16.29
CA ARG A 171 -3.92 -6.98 15.37
C ARG A 171 -4.72 -6.11 14.40
N LEU A 172 -5.35 -5.04 14.89
CA LEU A 172 -6.03 -4.09 14.02
C LEU A 172 -5.04 -3.36 13.09
N PHE A 173 -3.88 -2.92 13.61
CA PHE A 173 -2.87 -2.23 12.81
C PHE A 173 -2.29 -3.12 11.69
N GLN A 174 -2.13 -4.43 11.95
CA GLN A 174 -1.67 -5.40 10.95
C GLN A 174 -2.60 -5.47 9.73
N MET A 175 -3.87 -5.08 9.85
CA MET A 175 -4.80 -5.00 8.72
C MET A 175 -4.37 -4.00 7.66
N ASN A 176 -3.52 -3.02 8.00
CA ASN A 176 -2.92 -2.11 7.02
C ASN A 176 -2.06 -2.84 5.97
N LYS A 177 -1.51 -4.01 6.31
CA LYS A 177 -0.73 -4.84 5.37
C LYS A 177 -1.58 -5.82 4.58
N GLY A 178 -2.86 -5.94 4.91
CA GLY A 178 -3.79 -6.89 4.32
C GLY A 178 -4.71 -6.25 3.27
N GLU A 179 -5.74 -7.00 2.90
CA GLU A 179 -6.69 -6.61 1.85
C GLU A 179 -7.86 -5.76 2.38
N MET A 180 -7.82 -5.31 3.65
CA MET A 180 -8.96 -4.64 4.28
C MET A 180 -9.35 -3.34 3.58
N ILE A 181 -8.40 -2.43 3.35
CA ILE A 181 -8.69 -1.16 2.68
C ILE A 181 -9.21 -1.41 1.25
N PRO A 182 -8.52 -2.20 0.39
CA PRO A 182 -9.06 -2.54 -0.93
C PRO A 182 -10.46 -3.17 -0.88
N ASN A 183 -10.71 -4.08 0.06
CA ASN A 183 -12.00 -4.77 0.18
C ASN A 183 -13.11 -3.86 0.71
N LEU A 184 -12.79 -2.90 1.60
CA LEU A 184 -13.73 -1.85 2.01
C LEU A 184 -14.07 -0.92 0.83
N LEU A 185 -13.06 -0.49 0.06
CA LEU A 185 -13.27 0.34 -1.13
C LEU A 185 -14.10 -0.37 -2.20
N ALA A 186 -13.98 -1.69 -2.32
CA ALA A 186 -14.78 -2.49 -3.24
C ALA A 186 -16.30 -2.47 -2.94
N ASN A 187 -16.70 -2.00 -1.74
CA ASN A 187 -18.11 -1.85 -1.35
C ASN A 187 -18.71 -0.49 -1.73
N MET A 188 -17.95 0.41 -2.37
CA MET A 188 -18.46 1.71 -2.85
C MET A 188 -19.60 1.57 -3.87
N ARG A 189 -19.55 0.53 -4.73
CA ARG A 189 -20.58 0.22 -5.73
C ARG A 189 -20.92 -1.26 -5.65
N ASN A 190 -22.17 -1.62 -5.95
CA ASN A 190 -22.64 -3.02 -5.91
C ASN A 190 -22.52 -3.66 -4.52
N SER A 191 -22.88 -2.90 -3.48
CA SER A 191 -23.06 -3.42 -2.13
C SER A 191 -24.54 -3.64 -1.81
N TYR A 192 -24.83 -4.12 -0.60
CA TYR A 192 -26.19 -4.23 -0.06
C TYR A 192 -26.66 -2.86 0.46
N PRO A 193 -27.97 -2.65 0.70
CA PRO A 193 -28.49 -1.40 1.24
C PRO A 193 -27.75 -0.99 2.53
N GLY A 194 -27.19 0.22 2.55
CA GLY A 194 -26.38 0.74 3.67
C GLY A 194 -24.93 0.26 3.71
N GLY A 195 -24.55 -0.78 2.96
CA GLY A 195 -23.21 -1.37 2.98
C GLY A 195 -22.10 -0.43 2.52
N SER A 196 -22.40 0.46 1.57
CA SER A 196 -21.50 1.53 1.14
C SER A 196 -21.17 2.46 2.30
N TYR A 197 -22.19 2.98 2.99
CA TYR A 197 -22.01 3.86 4.13
C TYR A 197 -21.26 3.17 5.29
N THR A 198 -21.59 1.91 5.62
CA THR A 198 -20.89 1.14 6.66
C THR A 198 -19.40 0.96 6.32
N ALA A 199 -19.07 0.63 5.06
CA ALA A 199 -17.68 0.52 4.62
C ALA A 199 -16.92 1.85 4.76
N LEU A 200 -17.57 2.97 4.41
CA LEU A 200 -16.99 4.30 4.55
C LEU A 200 -16.77 4.67 6.02
N ARG A 201 -17.70 4.33 6.92
CA ARG A 201 -17.56 4.56 8.37
C ARG A 201 -16.40 3.78 8.97
N ILE A 202 -16.25 2.50 8.63
CA ILE A 202 -15.13 1.68 9.10
C ILE A 202 -13.80 2.25 8.59
N LEU A 203 -13.75 2.66 7.33
CA LEU A 203 -12.55 3.29 6.75
C LEU A 203 -12.23 4.63 7.42
N ALA A 204 -13.25 5.46 7.69
CA ALA A 204 -13.12 6.72 8.41
C ALA A 204 -12.54 6.53 9.82
N PHE A 205 -13.08 5.57 10.57
CA PHE A 205 -12.58 5.16 11.87
C PHE A 205 -11.11 4.73 11.77
N PHE A 206 -10.81 3.79 10.87
CA PHE A 206 -9.47 3.20 10.76
C PHE A 206 -8.41 4.26 10.44
N LEU A 207 -8.65 5.11 9.45
CA LEU A 207 -7.70 6.18 9.08
C LEU A 207 -7.53 7.20 10.20
N SER A 208 -8.62 7.58 10.87
CA SER A 208 -8.58 8.52 12.00
C SER A 208 -7.83 7.94 13.19
N TRP A 209 -8.04 6.67 13.49
CA TRP A 209 -7.36 5.93 14.54
C TRP A 209 -5.86 5.76 14.26
N VAL A 210 -5.50 5.36 13.03
CA VAL A 210 -4.09 5.29 12.59
C VAL A 210 -3.41 6.65 12.75
N ARG A 211 -4.06 7.71 12.26
CA ARG A 211 -3.57 9.10 12.39
C ARG A 211 -3.37 9.48 13.85
N ALA A 212 -4.33 9.20 14.72
CA ALA A 212 -4.28 9.63 16.11
C ALA A 212 -3.15 8.96 16.92
N LEU A 213 -2.85 7.68 16.66
CA LEU A 213 -1.97 6.88 17.52
C LEU A 213 -0.63 6.49 16.90
N TYR A 214 -0.54 6.40 15.57
CA TYR A 214 0.62 5.83 14.88
C TYR A 214 1.33 6.82 13.96
N THR A 215 0.96 8.10 13.99
CA THR A 215 1.63 9.14 13.19
C THR A 215 2.24 10.22 14.07
N LYS A 216 3.34 10.79 13.58
CA LYS A 216 3.95 11.96 14.19
C LYS A 216 3.11 13.19 13.84
N ASP A 217 2.93 14.09 14.80
CA ASP A 217 2.21 15.36 14.62
C ASP A 217 0.74 15.20 14.13
N LYS A 218 0.18 13.99 14.25
CA LYS A 218 -1.17 13.63 13.77
C LYS A 218 -1.35 13.85 12.26
N VAL A 219 -0.30 13.68 11.48
CA VAL A 219 -0.33 13.76 10.02
C VAL A 219 -0.26 12.36 9.41
N LEU A 220 -1.32 11.97 8.70
CA LEU A 220 -1.37 10.71 7.95
C LEU A 220 -1.40 11.00 6.45
N HIS A 221 -0.33 10.62 5.76
CA HIS A 221 -0.28 10.65 4.30
C HIS A 221 -1.03 9.43 3.75
N VAL A 222 -2.12 9.67 3.05
CA VAL A 222 -2.98 8.64 2.46
C VAL A 222 -2.60 8.45 0.99
N SER A 223 -2.76 7.24 0.45
CA SER A 223 -2.42 6.96 -0.94
C SER A 223 -3.34 7.71 -1.90
N LYS A 224 -2.82 8.02 -3.10
CA LYS A 224 -3.60 8.71 -4.14
C LYS A 224 -4.91 7.99 -4.46
N LYS A 225 -4.86 6.65 -4.52
CA LYS A 225 -6.01 5.78 -4.81
C LYS A 225 -7.14 5.92 -3.81
N VAL A 226 -6.83 6.07 -2.52
CA VAL A 226 -7.86 6.26 -1.47
C VAL A 226 -8.48 7.66 -1.56
N LEU A 227 -7.69 8.70 -1.84
CA LEU A 227 -8.22 10.06 -2.05
C LEU A 227 -9.11 10.14 -3.29
N GLU A 228 -8.69 9.52 -4.40
CA GLU A 228 -9.50 9.39 -5.61
C GLU A 228 -10.80 8.61 -5.32
N ALA A 229 -10.76 7.59 -4.46
CA ALA A 229 -11.96 6.86 -4.04
C ALA A 229 -12.92 7.76 -3.27
N PHE A 230 -12.46 8.60 -2.33
CA PHE A 230 -13.34 9.55 -1.63
C PHE A 230 -13.96 10.59 -2.57
N ASP A 231 -13.21 11.08 -3.56
CA ASP A 231 -13.74 12.00 -4.57
C ASP A 231 -14.79 11.35 -5.48
N GLN A 232 -14.65 10.05 -5.79
CA GLN A 232 -15.68 9.29 -6.50
C GLN A 232 -16.90 9.03 -5.60
N TRP A 233 -16.68 8.72 -4.33
CA TRP A 233 -17.72 8.40 -3.35
C TRP A 233 -18.70 9.56 -3.18
N LYS A 234 -18.18 10.78 -2.96
CA LYS A 234 -19.04 11.97 -2.78
C LYS A 234 -19.84 12.35 -4.04
N LYS A 235 -19.51 11.79 -5.21
CA LYS A 235 -20.17 12.06 -6.50
C LYS A 235 -21.21 11.00 -6.87
N LEU A 236 -21.40 9.96 -6.06
CA LEU A 236 -22.43 8.96 -6.30
C LEU A 236 -23.83 9.61 -6.20
N GLU A 237 -24.75 9.23 -7.09
CA GLU A 237 -26.11 9.79 -7.11
C GLU A 237 -26.98 9.14 -6.02
N ASP A 238 -26.86 7.81 -5.84
CA ASP A 238 -27.70 7.00 -4.95
C ASP A 238 -27.13 6.81 -3.53
N ILE A 239 -26.67 7.88 -2.88
CA ILE A 239 -26.17 7.84 -1.49
C ILE A 239 -26.88 8.84 -0.59
N SER A 240 -26.91 8.54 0.71
CA SER A 240 -27.50 9.45 1.71
C SER A 240 -26.70 10.75 1.85
N GLU A 241 -27.33 11.78 2.43
CA GLU A 241 -26.65 13.06 2.68
C GLU A 241 -25.51 12.91 3.69
N GLU A 242 -25.68 12.07 4.72
CA GLU A 242 -24.66 11.76 5.72
C GLU A 242 -23.46 11.05 5.10
N GLU A 243 -23.71 10.07 4.23
CA GLU A 243 -22.65 9.36 3.51
C GLU A 243 -21.83 10.32 2.63
N ARG A 244 -22.51 11.19 1.89
CA ARG A 244 -21.87 12.22 1.04
C ARG A 244 -21.05 13.20 1.86
N LYS A 245 -21.60 13.64 2.99
CA LYS A 245 -20.92 14.56 3.92
C LYS A 245 -19.68 13.91 4.53
N LEU A 246 -19.76 12.65 4.92
CA LEU A 246 -18.61 11.90 5.45
C LEU A 246 -17.50 11.77 4.40
N ALA A 247 -17.83 11.35 3.18
CA ALA A 247 -16.85 11.23 2.08
C ALA A 247 -16.17 12.56 1.77
N THR A 248 -16.95 13.66 1.74
CA THR A 248 -16.43 15.01 1.51
C THR A 248 -15.47 15.43 2.63
N THR A 249 -15.87 15.21 3.89
CA THR A 249 -15.04 15.54 5.05
C THR A 249 -13.72 14.77 5.03
N LEU A 250 -13.75 13.47 4.71
CA LEU A 250 -12.54 12.64 4.63
C LEU A 250 -11.59 13.12 3.52
N LEU A 251 -12.12 13.47 2.34
CA LEU A 251 -11.31 14.02 1.26
C LEU A 251 -10.66 15.36 1.63
N GLU A 252 -11.43 16.26 2.26
CA GLU A 252 -10.94 17.58 2.68
C GLU A 252 -9.95 17.51 3.84
N ASP A 253 -10.07 16.52 4.73
CA ASP A 253 -9.18 16.35 5.87
C ASP A 253 -7.88 15.65 5.48
N PHE A 254 -7.96 14.49 4.82
CA PHE A 254 -6.78 13.72 4.41
C PHE A 254 -6.09 14.26 3.15
N GLY A 255 -6.80 15.05 2.32
CA GLY A 255 -6.24 15.69 1.13
C GLY A 255 -5.43 16.97 1.39
N ARG A 256 -5.32 17.42 2.65
CA ARG A 256 -4.52 18.62 3.02
C ARG A 256 -3.02 18.43 2.85
N TRP A 257 -2.58 17.17 2.88
CA TRP A 257 -1.18 16.80 2.87
C TRP A 257 -0.82 16.09 1.55
N PRO A 258 0.46 16.12 1.13
CA PRO A 258 0.93 15.33 0.00
C PRO A 258 0.56 13.86 0.16
N THR A 259 0.37 13.16 -0.96
CA THR A 259 0.03 11.73 -0.92
C THR A 259 1.15 10.91 -0.27
N ALA A 260 0.84 9.68 0.17
CA ALA A 260 1.84 8.76 0.70
C ALA A 260 2.98 8.52 -0.30
N GLU A 261 2.64 8.43 -1.59
CA GLU A 261 3.58 8.28 -2.69
C GLU A 261 4.48 9.51 -2.87
N ASP A 262 3.91 10.71 -2.76
CA ASP A 262 4.65 11.98 -2.87
C ASP A 262 5.59 12.19 -1.68
N GLN A 263 5.12 11.89 -0.47
CA GLN A 263 5.91 12.03 0.76
C GLN A 263 7.13 11.10 0.73
N ILE A 264 6.94 9.83 0.34
CA ILE A 264 8.05 8.88 0.20
C ILE A 264 8.99 9.31 -0.92
N ALA A 265 8.46 9.78 -2.05
CA ALA A 265 9.30 10.31 -3.11
C ALA A 265 10.17 11.48 -2.60
N SER A 266 9.59 12.40 -1.82
CA SER A 266 10.32 13.52 -1.20
C SER A 266 11.36 13.06 -0.19
N ASP A 267 11.02 12.18 0.76
CA ASP A 267 11.96 11.74 1.80
C ASP A 267 13.09 10.90 1.21
N SER A 268 12.77 10.11 0.19
CA SER A 268 13.73 9.31 -0.54
C SER A 268 14.61 10.17 -1.44
N ALA A 269 14.05 11.20 -2.08
CA ALA A 269 14.82 12.21 -2.81
C ALA A 269 15.82 12.90 -1.89
N LYS A 270 15.42 13.33 -0.68
CA LYS A 270 16.34 13.94 0.30
C LYS A 270 17.44 12.98 0.75
N LYS A 271 17.10 11.70 0.99
CA LYS A 271 18.08 10.68 1.35
C LYS A 271 19.05 10.40 0.21
N LEU A 272 18.52 10.28 -1.01
CA LEU A 272 19.30 10.09 -2.22
C LEU A 272 20.17 11.30 -2.53
N GLU A 273 19.68 12.53 -2.36
CA GLU A 273 20.43 13.78 -2.50
C GLU A 273 21.58 13.84 -1.49
N LYS A 274 21.34 13.49 -0.22
CA LYS A 274 22.40 13.40 0.79
C LYS A 274 23.44 12.32 0.43
N ASN A 275 22.99 11.16 -0.04
CA ASN A 275 23.87 10.09 -0.49
C ASN A 275 24.65 10.49 -1.74
N ALA A 276 23.97 11.13 -2.69
CA ALA A 276 24.48 11.70 -3.93
C ALA A 276 25.56 12.76 -3.66
N LEU A 277 25.35 13.67 -2.72
CA LEU A 277 26.34 14.64 -2.27
C LEU A 277 27.56 13.96 -1.64
N MET A 278 27.34 12.93 -0.81
CA MET A 278 28.42 12.13 -0.23
C MET A 278 29.21 11.35 -1.30
N TYR A 279 28.52 10.78 -2.30
CA TYR A 279 29.15 10.10 -3.43
C TYR A 279 29.87 11.12 -4.31
N GLY A 280 29.21 12.20 -4.74
CA GLY A 280 29.77 13.31 -5.50
C GLY A 280 31.05 13.89 -4.88
N ALA A 281 31.10 14.08 -3.56
CA ALA A 281 32.31 14.51 -2.85
C ALA A 281 33.45 13.48 -2.95
N LYS A 282 33.17 12.19 -2.70
CA LYS A 282 34.16 11.10 -2.86
C LYS A 282 34.59 10.89 -4.31
N TRP A 283 33.71 11.23 -5.25
CA TRP A 283 33.90 11.06 -6.69
C TRP A 283 34.71 12.20 -7.29
N GLN A 284 34.49 13.45 -6.87
CA GLN A 284 35.31 14.61 -7.25
C GLN A 284 36.77 14.43 -6.81
N ASP A 285 37.00 13.87 -5.62
CA ASP A 285 38.34 13.55 -5.13
C ASP A 285 39.05 12.44 -5.95
N ARG A 286 38.30 11.49 -6.53
CA ARG A 286 38.87 10.41 -7.37
C ARG A 286 39.11 10.84 -8.82
N ASN A 287 38.16 11.56 -9.43
CA ASN A 287 38.29 12.02 -10.82
C ASN A 287 39.36 13.13 -10.98
N ASN A 288 39.55 13.98 -9.97
CA ASN A 288 40.67 14.93 -9.97
C ASN A 288 42.03 14.21 -9.86
N ASN A 289 42.07 13.04 -9.19
CA ASN A 289 43.29 12.24 -9.08
C ASN A 289 43.55 11.34 -10.30
N SER A 290 42.54 10.98 -11.10
CA SER A 290 42.74 10.26 -12.37
C SER A 290 43.11 11.21 -13.53
N ALA A 291 42.74 12.49 -13.45
CA ALA A 291 43.19 13.53 -14.39
C ALA A 291 44.65 13.99 -14.14
N GLY A 292 45.28 13.53 -13.04
CA GLY A 292 46.63 13.93 -12.64
C GLY A 292 47.79 13.20 -13.33
N ASN A 293 47.55 12.34 -14.33
CA ASN A 293 48.62 11.55 -14.95
C ASN A 293 48.85 11.80 -16.45
N ASP A 294 48.17 12.77 -17.06
CA ASP A 294 48.55 13.26 -18.39
C ASP A 294 49.41 14.51 -18.24
N SER A 295 50.69 14.35 -18.61
CA SER A 295 51.73 15.38 -18.48
C SER A 295 51.35 16.70 -19.20
N PRO A 296 51.69 17.87 -18.64
CA PRO A 296 51.36 19.16 -19.24
C PRO A 296 52.28 19.46 -20.42
N LEU A 297 51.76 19.40 -21.65
CA LEU A 297 52.43 20.01 -22.80
C LEU A 297 52.32 21.54 -22.70
N SER A 298 53.46 22.12 -22.34
CA SER A 298 53.93 23.50 -22.47
C SER A 298 52.95 24.56 -23.01
N LYS A 299 52.71 25.56 -22.15
CA LYS A 299 52.16 26.87 -22.49
C LYS A 299 52.96 27.54 -23.63
N LYS A 300 52.27 28.03 -24.66
CA LYS A 300 52.68 29.21 -25.42
C LYS A 300 51.49 30.17 -25.60
N PRO A 301 51.73 31.49 -25.68
CA PRO A 301 50.70 32.51 -25.56
C PRO A 301 49.87 32.63 -26.84
N VAL A 302 48.60 32.99 -26.65
CA VAL A 302 47.62 33.28 -27.69
C VAL A 302 47.91 34.65 -28.30
N GLU A 303 48.13 34.70 -29.62
CA GLU A 303 48.01 35.92 -30.42
C GLU A 303 46.61 35.97 -31.07
N GLU A 304 46.02 37.15 -31.04
CA GLU A 304 44.69 37.49 -31.54
C GLU A 304 44.57 37.30 -33.05
N THR A 305 43.50 36.67 -33.54
CA THR A 305 42.81 37.17 -34.75
C THR A 305 41.33 36.78 -34.82
N ARG A 306 40.51 37.79 -34.57
CA ARG A 306 39.25 38.19 -35.24
C ARG A 306 38.52 37.18 -36.17
N SER A 307 37.28 36.91 -35.78
CA SER A 307 36.02 36.98 -36.58
C SER A 307 35.86 36.12 -37.83
N GLN A 308 34.81 35.29 -37.87
CA GLN A 308 33.56 35.59 -38.59
C GLN A 308 32.52 34.48 -38.41
N SER A 309 31.28 34.89 -38.16
CA SER A 309 30.06 34.09 -38.28
C SER A 309 29.85 33.62 -39.71
N MET A 310 29.34 32.41 -39.92
CA MET A 310 28.48 32.11 -41.06
C MET A 310 27.38 31.13 -40.66
N HIS A 311 26.19 31.45 -41.17
CA HIS A 311 24.89 30.87 -40.93
C HIS A 311 24.79 29.35 -41.17
N ALA A 312 23.99 28.71 -40.32
CA ALA A 312 23.34 27.45 -40.62
C ALA A 312 22.18 27.68 -41.61
N PRO A 313 21.99 26.78 -42.59
CA PRO A 313 20.67 26.42 -43.05
C PRO A 313 20.27 25.07 -42.45
N CYS A 314 19.15 25.12 -41.75
CA CYS A 314 18.32 23.98 -41.40
C CYS A 314 17.88 23.27 -42.69
N ASP A 315 18.07 21.96 -42.77
CA ASP A 315 17.07 21.12 -43.41
C ASP A 315 17.11 19.65 -42.93
N SER A 316 15.89 19.15 -42.86
CA SER A 316 15.42 17.87 -42.34
C SER A 316 16.03 16.63 -43.02
N GLN A 317 16.29 15.58 -42.24
CA GLN A 317 15.50 14.33 -42.27
C GLN A 317 16.19 13.25 -41.44
N ALA A 318 15.39 12.57 -40.62
CA ALA A 318 15.80 11.43 -39.83
C ALA A 318 16.11 10.21 -40.73
N SER A 319 17.26 9.59 -40.53
CA SER A 319 17.50 8.21 -40.91
C SER A 319 18.36 7.54 -39.83
N LYS A 320 17.73 6.62 -39.09
CA LYS A 320 18.38 5.68 -38.19
C LYS A 320 19.31 4.79 -39.01
N SER A 321 20.62 4.92 -38.80
CA SER A 321 21.59 3.89 -39.16
C SER A 321 22.52 3.65 -37.97
N ASN A 322 22.42 2.44 -37.43
CA ASN A 322 23.42 1.83 -36.56
C ASN A 322 24.73 1.75 -37.36
N GLN A 323 25.62 2.70 -37.15
CA GLN A 323 27.02 2.58 -37.52
C GLN A 323 27.83 3.01 -36.31
N HIS A 324 28.74 2.14 -35.86
CA HIS A 324 29.88 2.53 -35.04
C HIS A 324 30.62 3.65 -35.79
N ARG A 325 30.26 4.89 -35.51
CA ARG A 325 30.99 6.07 -35.93
C ARG A 325 32.37 5.90 -35.31
N ARG A 326 33.42 5.74 -36.13
CA ARG A 326 34.80 5.82 -35.62
C ARG A 326 34.89 7.18 -34.93
N ARG A 327 35.02 7.15 -33.60
CA ARG A 327 35.10 8.36 -32.78
C ARG A 327 36.29 9.16 -33.26
N ASN A 328 36.04 10.38 -33.69
CA ASN A 328 37.12 11.33 -33.88
C ASN A 328 37.54 11.82 -32.49
N GLU A 329 38.84 12.02 -32.28
CA GLU A 329 39.38 12.52 -31.00
C GLU A 329 38.71 13.84 -30.57
N ASP A 330 38.26 14.64 -31.54
CA ASP A 330 37.49 15.86 -31.32
C ASP A 330 36.14 15.62 -30.63
N ASP A 331 35.42 14.54 -30.97
CA ASP A 331 34.14 14.19 -30.33
C ASP A 331 34.36 13.77 -28.87
N VAL A 332 35.44 13.04 -28.60
CA VAL A 332 35.83 12.63 -27.24
C VAL A 332 36.22 13.85 -26.41
N LYS A 333 36.98 14.77 -26.99
CA LYS A 333 37.38 16.01 -26.34
C LYS A 333 36.17 16.91 -26.04
N ALA A 334 35.27 17.08 -26.99
CA ALA A 334 34.02 17.82 -26.79
C ALA A 334 33.13 17.16 -25.72
N ALA A 335 33.07 15.82 -25.65
CA ALA A 335 32.38 15.12 -24.57
C ALA A 335 33.00 15.40 -23.19
N ILE A 336 34.32 15.49 -23.10
CA ILE A 336 35.03 15.85 -21.85
C ILE A 336 34.72 17.31 -21.45
N GLU A 337 34.65 18.23 -22.40
CA GLU A 337 34.28 19.63 -22.16
C GLU A 337 32.85 19.72 -21.61
N TYR A 338 31.87 19.10 -22.28
CA TYR A 338 30.49 19.06 -21.78
C TYR A 338 30.36 18.36 -20.43
N ARG A 339 31.13 17.30 -20.17
CA ARG A 339 31.18 16.67 -18.84
C ARG A 339 31.68 17.63 -17.78
N THR A 340 32.69 18.44 -18.09
CA THR A 340 33.28 19.41 -17.17
C THR A 340 32.30 20.56 -16.89
N GLU A 341 31.62 21.06 -17.92
CA GLU A 341 30.54 22.04 -17.76
C GLU A 341 29.38 21.49 -16.93
N GLY A 342 28.95 20.26 -17.19
CA GLY A 342 27.92 19.59 -16.39
C GLY A 342 28.31 19.47 -14.92
N ASN A 343 29.57 19.13 -14.63
CA ASN A 343 30.09 19.09 -13.26
C ASN A 343 30.09 20.46 -12.59
N ALA A 344 30.40 21.53 -13.32
CA ALA A 344 30.35 22.89 -12.80
C ALA A 344 28.91 23.31 -12.47
N LEU A 345 27.96 23.07 -13.39
CA LEU A 345 26.54 23.35 -13.18
C LEU A 345 25.96 22.55 -12.00
N LEU A 346 26.35 21.28 -11.88
CA LEU A 346 25.96 20.43 -10.75
C LEU A 346 26.45 21.01 -9.41
N LYS A 347 27.67 21.58 -9.39
CA LYS A 347 28.24 22.23 -8.21
C LYS A 347 27.57 23.57 -7.89
N ASP A 348 27.15 24.30 -8.92
CA ASP A 348 26.46 25.59 -8.81
C ASP A 348 24.96 25.42 -8.49
N GLY A 349 24.45 24.18 -8.49
CA GLY A 349 23.06 23.84 -8.19
C GLY A 349 22.10 23.98 -9.38
N ASP A 350 22.61 24.27 -10.58
CA ASP A 350 21.83 24.23 -11.82
C ASP A 350 21.75 22.78 -12.34
N LEU A 351 20.81 22.04 -11.76
CA LEU A 351 20.66 20.62 -12.00
C LEU A 351 20.07 20.31 -13.38
N GLU A 352 19.17 21.16 -13.88
CA GLU A 352 18.60 21.06 -15.23
C GLU A 352 19.68 21.30 -16.29
N GLY A 353 20.50 22.33 -16.11
CA GLY A 353 21.67 22.60 -16.94
C GLY A 353 22.66 21.44 -16.90
N ALA A 354 22.94 20.88 -15.73
CA ALA A 354 23.81 19.71 -15.60
C ALA A 354 23.29 18.50 -16.40
N VAL A 355 22.01 18.16 -16.27
CA VAL A 355 21.39 17.06 -17.05
C VAL A 355 21.50 17.30 -18.56
N ALA A 356 21.29 18.53 -19.01
CA ALA A 356 21.42 18.89 -20.42
C ALA A 356 22.85 18.68 -20.94
N LYS A 357 23.86 19.15 -20.18
CA LYS A 357 25.28 18.99 -20.55
C LYS A 357 25.74 17.54 -20.56
N TYR A 358 25.34 16.74 -19.56
CA TYR A 358 25.65 15.30 -19.59
C TYR A 358 24.96 14.59 -20.75
N THR A 359 23.77 15.00 -21.16
CA THR A 359 23.09 14.42 -22.32
C THR A 359 23.85 14.70 -23.61
N LEU A 360 24.33 15.93 -23.82
CA LEU A 360 25.20 16.27 -24.94
C LEU A 360 26.51 15.46 -24.92
N ALA A 361 27.11 15.28 -23.74
CA ALA A 361 28.31 14.46 -23.61
C ALA A 361 28.04 12.98 -23.98
N ILE A 362 26.88 12.43 -23.59
CA ILE A 362 26.48 11.04 -23.89
C ILE A 362 26.26 10.86 -25.39
N ASP A 363 25.68 11.85 -26.07
CA ASP A 363 25.46 11.78 -27.52
C ASP A 363 26.78 11.70 -28.29
N LEU A 364 27.85 12.32 -27.77
CA LEU A 364 29.20 12.28 -28.35
C LEU A 364 30.02 11.06 -27.89
N ASN A 365 29.84 10.63 -26.64
CA ASN A 365 30.56 9.51 -26.05
C ASN A 365 29.61 8.55 -25.28
N PRO A 366 28.81 7.74 -25.97
CA PRO A 366 27.81 6.87 -25.34
C PRO A 366 28.37 5.66 -24.58
N ASP A 367 29.68 5.43 -24.60
CA ASP A 367 30.34 4.30 -23.92
C ASP A 367 31.06 4.71 -22.63
N ASP A 368 31.02 5.99 -22.25
CA ASP A 368 31.61 6.45 -21.00
C ASP A 368 30.61 6.24 -19.84
N PRO A 369 30.85 5.26 -18.95
CA PRO A 369 29.94 4.99 -17.82
C PRO A 369 29.84 6.16 -16.83
N VAL A 370 30.84 7.06 -16.80
CA VAL A 370 30.85 8.22 -15.91
C VAL A 370 29.76 9.21 -16.30
N LEU A 371 29.45 9.36 -17.59
CA LEU A 371 28.44 10.32 -18.05
C LEU A 371 27.04 9.92 -17.61
N TYR A 372 26.70 8.63 -17.73
CA TYR A 372 25.43 8.11 -17.24
C TYR A 372 25.33 8.21 -15.72
N SER A 373 26.40 7.91 -15.00
CA SER A 373 26.45 8.03 -13.54
C SER A 373 26.23 9.48 -13.08
N ASN A 374 26.88 10.44 -13.73
CA ASN A 374 26.73 11.85 -13.40
C ASN A 374 25.36 12.41 -13.79
N ARG A 375 24.76 11.94 -14.89
CA ARG A 375 23.40 12.31 -15.27
C ARG A 375 22.35 11.72 -14.32
N ALA A 376 22.54 10.47 -13.88
CA ALA A 376 21.71 9.86 -12.85
C ALA A 376 21.75 10.69 -11.57
N LEU A 377 22.94 11.12 -11.15
CA LEU A 377 23.14 11.99 -9.99
C LEU A 377 22.37 13.31 -10.12
N ALA A 378 22.52 14.01 -11.24
CA ALA A 378 21.83 15.28 -11.50
C ALA A 378 20.29 15.10 -11.52
N ARG A 379 19.79 14.02 -12.15
CA ARG A 379 18.37 13.66 -12.15
C ARG A 379 17.84 13.36 -10.75
N LEU A 380 18.62 12.71 -9.90
CA LEU A 380 18.25 12.47 -8.51
C LEU A 380 18.16 13.75 -7.69
N MET A 381 19.07 14.70 -7.90
CA MET A 381 19.02 15.99 -7.21
C MET A 381 17.82 16.84 -7.68
N LEU A 382 17.33 16.66 -8.92
CA LEU A 382 16.07 17.24 -9.42
C LEU A 382 14.81 16.60 -8.80
N SER A 383 14.96 15.47 -8.12
CA SER A 383 13.85 14.64 -7.64
C SER A 383 12.87 15.29 -6.65
N PRO A 384 13.14 16.40 -5.94
CA PRO A 384 12.08 17.09 -5.20
C PRO A 384 10.90 17.52 -6.08
N GLN A 385 11.10 17.63 -7.41
CA GLN A 385 10.12 18.13 -8.37
C GLN A 385 9.78 17.13 -9.50
N GLY A 386 10.61 16.10 -9.72
CA GLY A 386 10.59 15.27 -10.94
C GLY A 386 9.63 14.07 -11.01
N GLY A 387 8.97 13.70 -9.91
CA GLY A 387 8.01 12.57 -9.88
C GLY A 387 8.61 11.19 -10.27
N SER A 388 7.75 10.19 -10.50
CA SER A 388 8.16 8.79 -10.80
C SER A 388 9.08 8.67 -12.00
N LYS A 389 8.85 9.50 -13.00
CA LYS A 389 9.50 9.43 -14.31
C LYS A 389 11.00 9.77 -14.22
N VAL A 390 11.36 10.75 -13.38
CA VAL A 390 12.78 11.12 -13.20
C VAL A 390 13.54 10.05 -12.43
N LEU A 391 12.88 9.35 -11.49
CA LEU A 391 13.48 8.20 -10.79
C LEU A 391 13.69 7.00 -11.74
N GLU A 392 12.75 6.73 -12.64
CA GLU A 392 12.90 5.71 -13.69
C GLU A 392 14.08 6.05 -14.60
N GLN A 393 14.15 7.30 -15.09
CA GLN A 393 15.27 7.77 -15.92
C GLN A 393 16.63 7.71 -15.22
N ALA A 394 16.69 7.97 -13.91
CA ALA A 394 17.91 7.82 -13.13
C ALA A 394 18.29 6.33 -12.96
N CYS A 395 17.31 5.43 -12.79
CA CYS A 395 17.53 3.99 -12.74
C CYS A 395 18.06 3.44 -14.06
N ASP A 396 17.52 3.92 -15.19
CA ASP A 396 17.98 3.55 -16.52
C ASP A 396 19.43 3.98 -16.74
N ASP A 397 19.78 5.22 -16.35
CA ASP A 397 21.15 5.72 -16.42
C ASP A 397 22.11 4.90 -15.54
N CYS A 398 21.74 4.60 -14.29
CA CYS A 398 22.56 3.74 -13.43
C CYS A 398 22.73 2.32 -14.01
N SER A 399 21.68 1.75 -14.60
CA SER A 399 21.75 0.43 -15.22
C SER A 399 22.68 0.47 -16.45
N LYS A 400 22.61 1.54 -17.24
CA LYS A 400 23.48 1.71 -18.40
C LYS A 400 24.94 1.89 -18.02
N ALA A 401 25.21 2.65 -16.96
CA ALA A 401 26.55 2.79 -16.40
C ALA A 401 27.13 1.43 -16.01
N LEU A 402 26.36 0.58 -15.32
CA LEU A 402 26.80 -0.75 -14.91
C LEU A 402 27.04 -1.69 -16.10
N GLU A 403 26.18 -1.68 -17.13
CA GLU A 403 26.40 -2.46 -18.36
C GLU A 403 27.70 -2.09 -19.10
N LEU A 404 28.06 -0.79 -19.07
CA LEU A 404 29.27 -0.28 -19.70
C LEU A 404 30.51 -0.53 -18.84
N ASP A 405 30.36 -0.46 -17.51
CA ASP A 405 31.40 -0.75 -16.54
C ASP A 405 31.73 -2.24 -16.48
N GLU A 406 30.79 -3.16 -16.72
CA GLU A 406 31.07 -4.60 -16.87
C GLU A 406 32.07 -4.91 -18.01
N LYS A 407 32.14 -4.01 -19.00
CA LYS A 407 33.10 -4.10 -20.12
C LYS A 407 34.46 -3.47 -19.79
N LEU A 408 34.59 -2.80 -18.64
CA LEU A 408 35.81 -2.15 -18.14
C LEU A 408 36.21 -2.77 -16.79
N PRO A 409 37.50 -2.90 -16.47
CA PRO A 409 37.88 -3.56 -15.21
C PRO A 409 37.77 -2.57 -14.05
N LYS A 410 36.58 -2.37 -13.47
CA LYS A 410 36.29 -1.97 -12.05
C LYS A 410 34.86 -1.46 -11.89
N GLU A 411 33.93 -2.35 -11.53
CA GLU A 411 32.61 -1.96 -11.01
C GLU A 411 32.74 -0.94 -9.85
N ASP A 412 32.24 0.28 -9.99
CA ASP A 412 32.21 1.23 -8.86
C ASP A 412 31.11 0.84 -7.85
N PRO A 413 31.46 0.43 -6.61
CA PRO A 413 30.48 0.01 -5.60
C PRO A 413 29.45 1.08 -5.25
N ALA A 414 29.76 2.36 -5.48
CA ALA A 414 28.83 3.45 -5.25
C ALA A 414 27.69 3.48 -6.30
N VAL A 415 27.95 3.17 -7.58
CA VAL A 415 26.92 3.12 -8.63
C VAL A 415 26.00 1.93 -8.41
N ILE A 416 26.55 0.78 -8.04
CA ILE A 416 25.76 -0.40 -7.67
C ILE A 416 24.80 -0.06 -6.55
N LYS A 417 25.32 0.49 -5.45
CA LYS A 417 24.51 0.84 -4.28
C LYS A 417 23.44 1.88 -4.59
N LEU A 418 23.77 2.89 -5.42
CA LEU A 418 22.80 3.90 -5.86
C LEU A 418 21.68 3.27 -6.70
N SER A 419 22.03 2.40 -7.66
CA SER A 419 21.08 1.65 -8.49
C SER A 419 20.13 0.79 -7.65
N GLU A 420 20.67 0.06 -6.67
CA GLU A 420 19.88 -0.75 -5.73
C GLU A 420 18.93 0.10 -4.87
N GLU A 421 19.40 1.24 -4.37
CA GLU A 421 18.58 2.18 -3.61
C GLU A 421 17.41 2.71 -4.46
N ILE A 422 17.65 3.14 -5.71
CA ILE A 422 16.58 3.60 -6.63
C ILE A 422 15.57 2.47 -6.91
N LYS A 423 16.04 1.25 -7.19
CA LYS A 423 15.17 0.09 -7.44
C LYS A 423 14.32 -0.25 -6.22
N ALA A 424 14.88 -0.18 -5.01
CA ALA A 424 14.13 -0.41 -3.78
C ALA A 424 13.01 0.63 -3.60
N LEU A 425 13.28 1.90 -3.93
CA LEU A 425 12.30 2.98 -3.86
C LEU A 425 11.17 2.83 -4.87
N LEU A 426 11.49 2.48 -6.12
CA LEU A 426 10.47 2.19 -7.14
C LEU A 426 9.56 1.04 -6.70
N ARG A 427 10.12 -0.03 -6.12
CA ARG A 427 9.35 -1.14 -5.55
C ARG A 427 8.47 -0.69 -4.38
N GLN A 428 8.99 0.12 -3.46
CA GLN A 428 8.22 0.64 -2.32
C GLN A 428 7.04 1.50 -2.80
N LYS A 429 7.25 2.38 -3.78
CA LYS A 429 6.19 3.20 -4.37
C LYS A 429 5.12 2.34 -5.06
N GLN A 430 5.54 1.32 -5.81
CA GLN A 430 4.60 0.38 -6.45
C GLN A 430 3.80 -0.43 -5.41
N GLN A 431 4.40 -0.80 -4.28
CA GLN A 431 3.72 -1.53 -3.22
C GLN A 431 2.65 -0.68 -2.53
N ILE A 432 2.86 0.62 -2.37
CA ILE A 432 1.89 1.55 -1.74
C ILE A 432 0.76 1.91 -2.70
N SER A 433 1.07 2.01 -3.99
CA SER A 433 0.06 2.26 -5.02
C SER A 433 -0.90 1.08 -5.20
N LYS A 434 -0.46 -0.16 -4.89
CA LYS A 434 -1.29 -1.36 -4.96
C LYS A 434 -2.26 -1.40 -3.78
#